data_AF-A0A918MC06-F1
#
_entry.id   AF-A0A918MC06-F1
#
_cell.length_a   1.000
_cell.length_b   1.000
_cell.length_c   1.000
_cell.angle_alpha   90.00
_cell.angle_beta   90.00
_cell.angle_gamma   90.00
#
_symmetry.space_group_name_H-M   'P 1'
#
loop_
_entity.id
_entity.type
_entity.pdbx_description
1 polymer ?
#
loop_
_entity_poly.entity_id
_entity_poly.type
_entity_poly.pdbx_seq_one_letter_code
_entity_poly.pdbx_strand_id
1 'polypeptide(L)'
;MLAALGWAGEVLDRGRIRTRHNRSERLADLAAATGGTHYLCGTGGTRYLDPAPFDAHGFSVLPFHTPVDTEDPLWCWARHASSLWALSKIGPRDLAGRLAALREAHRLGAPL
;
A
#
# COMPACT_ATOMS: atom_id res chain seq x y z
N MET A 1 1.47 -15.57 0.35
CA MET A 1 0.51 -14.75 -0.44
C MET A 1 1.22 -13.78 -1.37
N LEU A 2 1.93 -12.75 -0.87
CA LEU A 2 2.59 -11.75 -1.73
C LEU A 2 3.59 -12.38 -2.73
N ALA A 3 4.40 -13.35 -2.28
CA ALA A 3 5.27 -14.13 -3.16
C ALA A 3 4.52 -14.90 -4.27
N ALA A 4 3.33 -15.41 -3.95
CA ALA A 4 2.48 -16.10 -4.95
C ALA A 4 1.88 -15.14 -5.98
N LEU A 5 1.88 -13.83 -5.69
CA LEU A 5 1.50 -12.77 -6.61
C LEU A 5 2.71 -12.19 -7.39
N GLY A 6 3.89 -12.79 -7.26
CA GLY A 6 5.11 -12.29 -7.90
C GLY A 6 5.63 -10.98 -7.30
N TRP A 7 5.19 -10.59 -6.10
CA TRP A 7 5.73 -9.42 -5.42
C TRP A 7 7.17 -9.69 -4.96
N ALA A 8 8.10 -8.87 -5.44
CA ALA A 8 9.55 -9.01 -5.22
C ALA A 8 10.07 -8.21 -4.01
N GLY A 9 9.21 -7.87 -3.06
CA GLY A 9 9.60 -7.09 -1.88
C GLY A 9 10.38 -7.91 -0.85
N GLU A 10 11.23 -7.23 -0.09
CA GLU A 10 11.95 -7.79 1.06
C GLU A 10 11.13 -7.62 2.34
N VAL A 11 11.15 -8.64 3.20
CA VAL A 11 10.56 -8.55 4.54
C VAL A 11 11.61 -8.01 5.51
N LEU A 12 11.35 -6.86 6.11
CA LEU A 12 12.22 -6.27 7.12
C LEU A 12 11.89 -6.81 8.51
N ASP A 13 12.94 -7.18 9.26
CA ASP A 13 12.82 -7.59 10.66
C ASP A 13 12.57 -6.39 11.57
N ARG A 14 11.58 -6.51 12.47
CA ARG A 14 11.19 -5.47 13.43
C ARG A 14 12.35 -5.00 14.31
N GLY A 15 13.29 -5.88 14.66
CA GLY A 15 14.44 -5.58 15.51
C GLY A 15 15.41 -4.57 14.91
N ARG A 16 15.33 -4.33 13.59
CA ARG A 16 16.14 -3.33 12.89
C ARG A 16 15.54 -1.93 12.90
N ILE A 17 14.33 -1.76 13.46
CA ILE A 17 13.56 -0.52 13.39
C ILE A 17 13.36 0.03 14.82
N ARG A 18 13.65 1.32 15.01
CA ARG A 18 13.50 1.97 16.32
C ARG A 18 12.05 1.87 16.79
N THR A 19 11.86 1.46 18.04
CA THR A 19 10.52 1.38 18.63
C THR A 19 10.20 2.70 19.33
N ARG A 20 9.28 3.49 18.76
CA ARG A 20 8.79 4.76 19.33
C ARG A 20 7.41 4.60 20.00
N HIS A 21 7.10 5.44 20.97
CA HIS A 21 5.77 5.45 21.60
C HIS A 21 4.73 6.17 20.73
N ASN A 22 5.11 7.26 20.06
CA ASN A 22 4.23 7.98 19.15
C ASN A 22 3.98 7.15 17.87
N ARG A 23 2.72 7.08 17.45
CA ARG A 23 2.30 6.31 16.27
C ARG A 23 2.89 6.87 14.96
N SER A 24 2.84 8.19 14.74
CA SER A 24 3.37 8.82 13.54
C SER A 24 4.88 8.62 13.44
N GLU A 25 5.61 8.80 14.55
CA GLU A 25 7.06 8.55 14.56
C GLU A 25 7.41 7.11 14.20
N ARG A 26 6.71 6.12 14.77
CA ARG A 26 6.93 4.71 14.39
C ARG A 26 6.67 4.47 12.91
N LEU A 27 5.59 5.04 12.37
CA LEU A 27 5.23 4.85 10.96
C LEU A 27 6.22 5.54 10.03
N ALA A 28 6.72 6.72 10.42
CA ALA A 28 7.78 7.41 9.70
C ALA A 28 9.10 6.61 9.76
N ASP A 29 9.51 6.10 10.93
CA ASP A 29 10.70 5.25 11.05
C ASP A 29 10.57 3.95 10.21
N LEU A 30 9.38 3.35 10.17
CA LEU A 30 9.07 2.19 9.31
C LEU A 30 9.18 2.53 7.82
N ALA A 31 8.61 3.66 7.40
CA ALA A 31 8.65 4.11 6.01
C ALA A 31 10.08 4.50 5.57
N ALA A 32 10.86 5.11 6.46
CA ALA A 32 12.25 5.44 6.21
C ALA A 32 13.10 4.17 6.02
N ALA A 33 12.83 3.14 6.83
CA ALA A 33 13.55 1.86 6.75
C ALA A 33 13.34 1.11 5.42
N THR A 34 12.26 1.39 4.67
CA THR A 34 12.02 0.78 3.35
C THR A 34 12.69 1.53 2.20
N GLY A 35 13.29 2.70 2.44
CA GLY A 35 13.83 3.58 1.40
C GLY A 35 12.75 4.23 0.52
N GLY A 36 11.50 4.25 0.99
CA GLY A 36 10.40 4.89 0.28
C GLY A 36 10.50 6.42 0.29
N THR A 37 9.90 7.06 -0.71
CA THR A 37 9.82 8.52 -0.83
C THR A 37 8.46 9.09 -0.41
N HIS A 38 7.50 8.22 -0.11
CA HIS A 38 6.13 8.59 0.25
C HIS A 38 5.55 7.56 1.20
N TYR A 39 4.75 8.02 2.17
CA TYR A 39 3.93 7.15 3.01
C TYR A 39 2.48 7.18 2.51
N LEU A 40 2.03 6.07 1.93
CA LEU A 40 0.65 5.91 1.47
C LEU A 40 -0.24 5.48 2.63
N CYS A 41 -1.35 6.18 2.83
CA CYS A 41 -2.37 5.76 3.79
C CYS A 41 -3.77 6.06 3.27
N GLY A 42 -4.76 5.27 3.70
CA GLY A 42 -6.15 5.54 3.34
C GLY A 42 -6.61 6.93 3.83
N THR A 43 -7.58 7.50 3.15
CA THR A 43 -8.14 8.85 3.44
C THR A 43 -8.66 9.03 4.86
N GLY A 44 -9.07 7.97 5.54
CA GLY A 44 -9.43 8.02 6.97
C GLY A 44 -8.20 8.11 7.88
N GLY A 45 -7.08 7.49 7.49
CA GLY A 45 -5.84 7.43 8.26
C GLY A 45 -5.11 8.77 8.35
N THR A 46 -5.18 9.60 7.30
CA THR A 46 -4.55 10.93 7.26
C THR A 46 -5.00 11.84 8.40
N ARG A 47 -6.27 11.73 8.84
CA ARG A 47 -6.82 12.52 9.95
C ARG A 47 -6.13 12.28 11.30
N TYR A 48 -5.41 11.18 11.44
CA TYR A 48 -4.78 10.75 12.69
C TYR A 48 -3.26 10.74 12.62
N LEU A 49 -2.68 11.27 11.54
CA LEU A 49 -1.25 11.36 11.35
C LEU A 49 -0.79 12.79 11.58
N ASP A 50 0.17 12.95 12.48
CA ASP A 50 1.08 14.09 12.47
C ASP A 50 2.04 13.92 11.28
N PRO A 51 2.11 14.88 10.32
CA PRO A 51 3.03 14.83 9.19
C PRO A 51 4.47 15.18 9.57
N ALA A 52 4.71 15.89 10.68
CA ALA A 52 6.04 16.41 11.02
C ALA A 52 7.14 15.32 11.11
N PRO A 53 6.88 14.11 11.68
CA PRO A 53 7.87 13.03 11.68
C PRO A 53 8.21 12.50 10.27
N PHE A 54 7.29 12.56 9.32
CA PHE A 54 7.50 12.13 7.94
C PHE A 54 8.37 13.16 7.19
N ASP A 55 8.04 14.44 7.37
CA ASP A 55 8.82 15.56 6.79
C ASP A 55 10.27 15.55 7.30
N ALA A 56 10.50 15.20 8.57
CA ALA A 56 11.84 15.06 9.14
C ALA A 56 12.70 13.97 8.47
N HIS A 57 12.06 12.94 7.89
CA HIS A 57 12.73 11.92 7.09
C HIS A 57 12.75 12.24 5.58
N GLY A 58 12.19 13.39 5.18
CA GLY A 58 12.24 13.89 3.81
C GLY A 58 11.21 13.29 2.85
N PHE A 59 10.11 12.70 3.36
CA PHE A 59 9.03 12.17 2.52
C PHE A 59 7.64 12.58 2.99
N SER A 60 6.71 12.71 2.04
CA SER A 60 5.35 13.18 2.29
C SER A 60 4.36 12.05 2.56
N VAL A 61 3.30 12.38 3.30
CA VAL A 61 2.14 11.50 3.49
C VAL A 61 1.17 11.73 2.33
N LEU A 62 0.84 10.66 1.60
CA LEU A 62 -0.10 10.71 0.49
C LEU A 62 -1.38 9.94 0.82
N PRO A 63 -2.56 10.56 0.67
CA PRO A 63 -3.83 9.86 0.76
C PRO A 63 -3.98 8.92 -0.45
N PHE A 64 -4.16 7.64 -0.16
CA PHE A 64 -4.53 6.64 -1.15
C PHE A 64 -6.06 6.56 -1.24
N HIS A 65 -6.56 6.74 -2.45
CA HIS A 65 -7.96 6.55 -2.80
C HIS A 65 -8.09 5.20 -3.49
N THR A 66 -8.85 4.28 -2.89
CA THR A 66 -9.22 3.05 -3.60
C THR A 66 -10.01 3.45 -4.85
N PRO A 67 -9.66 2.93 -6.04
CA PRO A 67 -10.48 3.12 -7.23
C PRO A 67 -11.90 2.64 -6.96
N VAL A 68 -12.89 3.55 -7.00
CA VAL A 68 -14.29 3.22 -6.67
C VAL A 68 -15.11 2.96 -7.95
N ASP A 69 -14.67 3.51 -9.08
CA ASP A 69 -15.44 3.59 -10.33
C ASP A 69 -14.94 2.62 -11.40
N THR A 70 -14.85 1.33 -11.08
CA THR A 70 -14.55 0.35 -12.12
C THR A 70 -15.52 -0.82 -12.05
N GLU A 71 -16.02 -1.23 -13.21
CA GLU A 71 -16.69 -2.53 -13.46
C GLU A 71 -15.81 -3.74 -13.03
N ASP A 72 -14.57 -3.50 -12.56
CA ASP A 72 -13.63 -4.50 -12.08
C ASP A 72 -13.96 -4.94 -10.64
N PRO A 73 -14.33 -6.22 -10.42
CA PRO A 73 -14.59 -6.76 -9.09
C PRO A 73 -13.42 -6.62 -8.11
N LEU A 74 -12.18 -6.43 -8.60
CA LEU A 74 -11.00 -6.34 -7.75
C LEU A 74 -11.10 -5.22 -6.71
N TRP A 75 -11.54 -4.02 -7.11
CA TRP A 75 -11.57 -2.86 -6.22
C TRP A 75 -12.89 -2.69 -5.46
N CYS A 76 -14.00 -3.12 -6.08
CA CYS A 76 -15.32 -3.20 -5.45
C CYS A 76 -15.26 -4.01 -4.14
N TRP A 77 -14.51 -5.11 -4.14
CA TRP A 77 -14.32 -5.92 -2.95
C TRP A 77 -13.10 -5.52 -2.13
N ALA A 78 -12.14 -4.75 -2.63
CA ALA A 78 -10.92 -4.39 -1.88
C ALA A 78 -11.18 -3.73 -0.50
N ARG A 79 -12.33 -3.06 -0.35
CA ARG A 79 -12.78 -2.46 0.93
C ARG A 79 -13.40 -3.46 1.93
N HIS A 80 -13.86 -4.63 1.48
CA HIS A 80 -14.55 -5.65 2.29
C HIS A 80 -13.82 -6.99 2.34
N ALA A 81 -13.00 -7.28 1.32
CA ALA A 81 -12.21 -8.46 1.15
C ALA A 81 -10.78 -8.13 1.56
N SER A 82 -10.31 -8.77 2.62
CA SER A 82 -8.87 -9.00 2.74
C SER A 82 -8.38 -9.58 1.41
N SER A 83 -7.13 -9.29 1.03
CA SER A 83 -6.49 -9.84 -0.17
C SER A 83 -6.60 -11.38 -0.26
N LEU A 84 -6.90 -12.03 0.87
CA LEU A 84 -7.18 -13.46 1.02
C LEU A 84 -8.45 -13.94 0.27
N TRP A 85 -9.53 -13.15 0.24
CA TRP A 85 -10.76 -13.55 -0.47
C TRP A 85 -10.58 -13.44 -1.99
N ALA A 86 -9.96 -12.37 -2.47
CA ALA A 86 -9.64 -12.23 -3.90
C ALA A 86 -8.69 -13.34 -4.34
N LEU A 87 -7.69 -13.68 -3.51
CA LEU A 87 -6.79 -14.80 -3.75
C LEU A 87 -7.54 -16.14 -3.81
N SER A 88 -8.49 -16.39 -2.90
CA SER A 88 -9.21 -17.67 -2.85
C SER A 88 -10.22 -17.84 -3.98
N LYS A 89 -10.79 -16.74 -4.48
CA LYS A 89 -11.79 -16.76 -5.57
C LYS A 89 -11.20 -16.68 -6.97
N ILE A 90 -10.18 -15.85 -7.17
CA ILE A 90 -9.58 -15.57 -8.48
C ILE A 90 -8.35 -16.46 -8.72
N GLY A 91 -7.71 -16.92 -7.64
CA GLY A 91 -6.45 -17.65 -7.71
C GLY A 91 -5.23 -16.72 -7.85
N PRO A 92 -4.04 -17.19 -7.44
CA PRO A 92 -2.83 -16.36 -7.37
C PRO A 92 -2.35 -15.82 -8.72
N ARG A 93 -2.33 -16.65 -9.76
CA ARG A 93 -1.79 -16.28 -11.08
C ARG A 93 -2.63 -15.20 -11.75
N ASP A 94 -3.94 -15.38 -11.78
CA ASP A 94 -4.86 -14.46 -12.44
C ASP A 94 -4.95 -13.13 -11.70
N LEU A 95 -4.92 -13.18 -10.35
CA LEU A 95 -4.83 -11.98 -9.53
C LEU A 95 -3.54 -11.20 -9.79
N ALA A 96 -2.39 -11.88 -9.90
CA ALA A 96 -1.13 -11.24 -10.25
C ALA A 96 -1.16 -10.55 -11.63
N GLY A 97 -1.76 -11.22 -12.62
CA GLY A 97 -1.93 -10.67 -13.97
C GLY A 97 -2.77 -9.38 -13.98
N ARG A 98 -3.89 -9.37 -13.26
CA ARG A 98 -4.76 -8.18 -13.16
C ARG A 98 -4.06 -7.00 -12.47
N LEU A 99 -3.34 -7.26 -11.37
CA LEU A 99 -2.57 -6.22 -10.68
C LEU A 99 -1.46 -5.64 -11.56
N ALA A 100 -0.78 -6.47 -12.34
CA ALA A 100 0.25 -6.02 -13.27
C ALA A 100 -0.33 -5.13 -14.40
N ALA A 101 -1.49 -5.49 -14.95
CA ALA A 101 -2.17 -4.71 -15.97
C ALA A 101 -2.61 -3.33 -15.45
N LEU A 102 -3.19 -3.28 -14.24
CA LEU A 102 -3.59 -2.03 -13.59
C LEU A 102 -2.38 -1.11 -13.30
N ARG A 103 -1.26 -1.69 -12.86
CA ARG A 103 -0.02 -0.94 -12.65
C ARG A 103 0.45 -0.28 -13.94
N GLU A 104 0.39 -0.99 -15.06
CA GLU A 104 0.82 -0.46 -16.36
C GLU A 104 -0.13 0.63 -16.88
N ALA A 105 -1.45 0.42 -16.77
CA ALA A 105 -2.45 1.42 -17.13
C ALA A 105 -2.25 2.73 -16.34
N HIS A 106 -1.95 2.63 -15.05
CA HIS A 106 -1.66 3.80 -14.21
C HIS A 106 -0.35 4.49 -14.60
N ARG A 107 0.68 3.72 -14.95
CA ARG A 107 1.98 4.26 -15.40
C ARG A 107 1.86 5.04 -16.72
N LEU A 108 0.92 4.65 -17.57
CA LEU A 108 0.64 5.26 -18.87
C LEU A 108 -0.35 6.44 -18.80
N GLY A 109 -0.83 6.81 -17.60
CA GLY A 109 -1.69 7.98 -17.41
C GLY A 109 -3.12 7.81 -17.93
N ALA A 110 -3.61 6.58 -18.10
CA ALA A 110 -5.02 6.35 -18.43
C ALA A 110 -5.89 6.82 -17.26
N PRO A 111 -6.93 7.64 -17.49
CA PRO A 111 -7.86 8.05 -16.43
C PRO A 111 -8.63 6.83 -15.93
N LEU A 112 -8.99 6.89 -14.63
CA LEU A 112 -9.86 5.92 -13.95
C LEU A 112 -11.22 5.81 -14.65
#